data_AF-A0A925TEW3-F1
#
_entry.id   AF-A0A925TEW3-F1
#
_cell.length_a   1.000
_cell.length_b   1.000
_cell.length_c   1.000
_cell.angle_alpha   90.00
_cell.angle_beta   90.00
_cell.angle_gamma   90.00
#
_symmetry.space_group_name_H-M   'P 1'
#
loop_
_entity.id
_entity.type
_entity.pdbx_description
1 polymer ?
#
loop_
_entity_poly.entity_id
_entity_poly.type
_entity_poly.pdbx_seq_one_letter_code
_entity_poly.pdbx_strand_id
1 'polypeptide(L)'
;MTEFNTTLEQAKKLVSKGRMSRRDFVQLAVATGVTAVAADKLFVTAARAEPKKGGTFKIGIGHGATTDSMDPGLYPDQFTGTALWGTLSNS
;
A
#
# COMPACT_ATOMS: atom_id res chain seq x y z
N MET A 1 10.86 21.37 -27.36
CA MET A 1 9.87 21.06 -26.31
C MET A 1 9.13 19.72 -26.51
N THR A 2 9.19 19.08 -27.68
CA THR A 2 8.48 17.82 -28.00
C THR A 2 9.16 16.55 -27.50
N GLU A 3 10.49 16.51 -27.45
CA GLU A 3 11.25 15.33 -26.99
C GLU A 3 11.03 15.03 -25.50
N PHE A 4 11.07 16.05 -24.65
CA PHE A 4 10.85 15.93 -23.21
C PHE A 4 9.51 15.27 -22.85
N ASN A 5 8.42 15.71 -23.50
CA ASN A 5 7.11 15.12 -23.31
C ASN A 5 7.08 13.65 -23.75
N THR A 6 7.78 13.30 -24.82
CA THR A 6 7.83 11.92 -25.33
C THR A 6 8.54 11.00 -24.33
N THR A 7 9.66 11.43 -23.76
CA THR A 7 10.41 10.67 -22.75
C THR A 7 9.61 10.45 -21.47
N LEU A 8 8.89 11.49 -21.00
CA LEU A 8 8.06 11.39 -19.80
C LEU A 8 6.87 10.42 -20.01
N GLU A 9 6.23 10.44 -21.18
CA GLU A 9 5.16 9.49 -21.50
C GLU A 9 5.67 8.05 -21.63
N GLN A 10 6.87 7.85 -22.18
CA GLN A 10 7.53 6.53 -22.17
C GLN A 10 7.81 6.05 -20.75
N ALA A 11 8.30 6.92 -19.87
CA ALA A 11 8.55 6.61 -18.47
C ALA A 11 7.25 6.23 -17.73
N LYS A 12 6.15 6.97 -17.95
CA LYS A 12 4.83 6.63 -17.41
C LYS A 12 4.35 5.25 -17.86
N LYS A 13 4.61 4.86 -19.12
CA LYS A 13 4.29 3.52 -19.64
C LYS A 13 5.15 2.41 -19.03
N LEU A 14 6.40 2.71 -18.65
CA LEU A 14 7.26 1.75 -17.94
C LEU A 14 6.81 1.57 -16.50
N VAL A 15 6.44 2.67 -15.82
CA VAL A 15 5.89 2.66 -14.46
C VAL A 15 4.58 1.87 -14.40
N SER A 16 3.65 2.08 -15.33
CA SER A 16 2.38 1.33 -15.37
C SER A 16 2.55 -0.17 -15.61
N LYS A 17 3.68 -0.58 -16.21
CA LYS A 17 4.08 -1.97 -16.39
C LYS A 17 4.94 -2.52 -15.22
N GLY A 18 5.22 -1.71 -14.20
CA GLY A 18 6.08 -2.09 -13.07
C GLY A 18 7.56 -2.25 -13.45
N ARG A 19 8.00 -1.69 -14.58
CA ARG A 19 9.37 -1.87 -15.12
C ARG A 19 10.33 -0.73 -14.81
N MET A 20 9.90 0.24 -14.00
CA MET A 20 10.69 1.39 -13.60
C MET A 20 10.44 1.67 -12.12
N SER A 21 11.51 1.87 -11.35
CA SER A 21 11.40 2.20 -9.94
C SER A 21 10.96 3.65 -9.75
N ARG A 22 10.35 3.96 -8.60
CA ARG A 22 9.95 5.33 -8.23
C ARG A 22 11.12 6.30 -8.30
N ARG A 23 12.30 5.89 -7.83
CA ARG A 23 13.49 6.75 -7.80
C ARG A 23 13.92 7.13 -9.21
N ASP A 24 14.01 6.16 -10.11
CA ASP A 24 14.49 6.41 -11.48
C ASP A 24 13.49 7.28 -12.26
N PHE A 25 12.19 7.08 -12.03
CA PHE A 25 11.16 7.95 -12.60
C PHE A 25 11.26 9.40 -12.09
N VAL A 26 11.41 9.59 -10.77
CA VAL A 26 11.50 10.93 -10.18
C VAL A 26 12.78 11.63 -10.63
N GLN A 27 13.92 10.93 -10.69
CA GLN A 27 15.17 11.48 -11.20
C GLN A 27 15.03 11.94 -12.65
N LEU A 28 14.41 11.13 -13.51
CA LEU A 28 14.14 11.48 -14.89
C LEU A 28 13.19 12.70 -14.98
N ALA A 29 12.09 12.69 -14.24
CA ALA A 29 11.12 13.78 -14.24
C ALA A 29 11.75 15.11 -13.76
N VAL A 30 12.60 15.07 -12.74
CA VAL A 30 13.35 16.24 -12.25
C VAL A 30 14.34 16.73 -13.31
N ALA A 31 15.04 15.82 -14.00
CA ALA A 31 15.92 16.19 -15.12
C ALA A 31 15.16 16.85 -16.29
N THR A 32 13.86 16.53 -16.45
CA THR A 32 12.98 17.20 -17.42
C THR A 32 12.39 18.54 -16.94
N GLY A 33 12.76 19.00 -15.73
CA GLY A 33 12.31 20.28 -15.17
C GLY A 33 11.02 20.20 -14.33
N VAL A 34 10.54 18.98 -14.03
CA VAL A 34 9.39 18.78 -13.14
C VAL A 34 9.85 18.86 -11.68
N THR A 35 9.08 19.50 -10.81
CA THR A 35 9.41 19.52 -9.38
C THR A 35 9.29 18.13 -8.76
N ALA A 36 10.09 17.83 -7.72
CA ALA A 36 10.05 16.51 -7.07
C ALA A 36 8.64 16.13 -6.56
N VAL A 37 7.87 17.10 -6.06
CA VAL A 37 6.49 16.90 -5.59
C VAL A 37 5.56 16.53 -6.75
N ALA A 38 5.68 17.22 -7.90
CA ALA A 38 4.86 16.91 -9.07
C ALA A 38 5.27 15.58 -9.70
N ALA A 39 6.57 15.27 -9.76
CA ALA A 39 7.09 13.99 -10.23
C ALA A 39 6.56 12.83 -9.41
N ASP A 40 6.49 12.97 -8.08
CA ASP A 40 5.94 11.93 -7.22
C ASP A 40 4.45 11.69 -7.45
N LYS A 41 3.66 12.77 -7.58
CA LYS A 41 2.24 12.65 -7.92
C LYS A 41 2.03 11.96 -9.27
N LEU A 42 2.80 12.33 -10.29
CA LEU A 42 2.75 11.69 -11.61
C LEU A 42 3.10 10.21 -11.54
N PHE A 43 4.09 9.83 -10.72
CA PHE A 43 4.43 8.43 -10.48
C PHE A 43 3.27 7.65 -9.85
N VAL A 44 2.69 8.16 -8.77
CA VAL A 44 1.57 7.50 -8.05
C VAL A 44 0.40 7.24 -9.00
N THR A 45 0.04 8.23 -9.81
CA THR A 45 -1.03 8.10 -10.81
C THR A 45 -0.66 7.09 -11.90
N ALA A 46 0.57 7.12 -12.43
CA ALA A 46 1.02 6.18 -13.46
C ALA A 46 1.12 4.73 -12.95
N ALA A 47 1.54 4.54 -11.70
CA ALA A 47 1.67 3.25 -11.04
C ALA A 47 0.32 2.68 -10.57
N ARG A 48 -0.75 3.47 -10.60
CA ARG A 48 -2.06 3.13 -10.00
C ARG A 48 -1.93 2.70 -8.54
N ALA A 49 -1.03 3.33 -7.79
CA ALA A 49 -0.75 3.03 -6.38
C ALA A 49 -1.78 3.64 -5.41
N GLU A 50 -2.97 3.99 -5.90
CA GLU A 50 -4.02 4.57 -5.09
C GLU A 50 -4.65 3.51 -4.18
N PRO A 51 -4.93 3.84 -2.90
CA PRO A 51 -5.61 2.93 -2.01
C PRO A 51 -7.01 2.62 -2.54
N LYS A 52 -7.26 1.34 -2.84
CA LYS A 52 -8.58 0.89 -3.28
C LYS A 52 -9.51 0.85 -2.09
N LYS A 53 -10.48 1.77 -2.05
CA LYS A 53 -11.53 1.77 -1.03
C LYS A 53 -12.52 0.64 -1.30
N GLY A 54 -12.82 -0.15 -0.27
CA GLY A 54 -13.78 -1.26 -0.32
C GLY A 54 -13.14 -2.64 -0.44
N GLY A 55 -14.00 -3.65 -0.61
CA GLY A 55 -13.63 -5.07 -0.55
C GLY A 55 -13.96 -5.70 0.80
N THR A 56 -14.04 -7.03 0.83
CA THR A 56 -14.26 -7.80 2.07
C THR A 56 -12.93 -8.38 2.53
N PHE A 57 -12.37 -7.86 3.61
CA PHE A 57 -11.26 -8.49 4.30
C PHE A 57 -11.80 -9.65 5.15
N LYS A 58 -11.39 -10.88 4.84
CA LYS A 58 -11.78 -12.09 5.57
C LYS A 58 -10.54 -12.70 6.22
N ILE A 59 -10.58 -12.87 7.54
CA ILE A 59 -9.59 -13.63 8.29
C ILE A 59 -10.28 -14.88 8.86
N GLY A 60 -9.65 -16.05 8.70
CA GLY A 60 -10.00 -17.25 9.44
C GLY A 60 -8.97 -17.46 10.56
N ILE A 61 -9.42 -17.62 11.79
CA ILE A 61 -8.56 -17.85 12.97
C ILE A 61 -9.02 -19.18 13.54
N GLY A 62 -8.11 -20.16 13.61
CA GLY A 62 -8.35 -21.37 14.40
C GLY A 62 -8.29 -21.03 15.90
N HIS A 63 -8.54 -21.99 16.78
CA HIS A 63 -8.55 -21.83 18.25
C HIS A 63 -9.89 -21.33 18.84
N GLY A 64 -10.03 -21.39 20.17
CA GLY A 64 -11.31 -21.45 20.87
C GLY A 64 -11.51 -22.80 21.58
N ALA A 65 -10.92 -22.95 22.75
CA ALA A 65 -11.08 -24.08 23.65
C ALA A 65 -11.90 -23.71 24.89
N THR A 66 -12.57 -24.69 25.50
CA THR A 66 -13.31 -24.47 26.77
C THR A 66 -12.39 -24.15 27.95
N THR A 67 -11.08 -24.32 27.79
CA THR A 67 -10.05 -23.98 28.76
C THR A 67 -9.48 -22.57 28.59
N ASP A 68 -10.00 -21.78 27.65
CA ASP A 68 -9.50 -20.43 27.41
C ASP A 68 -9.85 -19.49 28.57
N SER A 69 -8.95 -18.56 28.84
CA SER A 69 -9.11 -17.56 29.90
C SER A 69 -9.66 -16.25 29.34
N MET A 70 -10.56 -15.62 30.07
CA MET A 70 -11.02 -14.24 29.80
C MET A 70 -10.12 -13.18 30.44
N ASP A 71 -9.05 -13.57 31.14
CA ASP A 71 -8.04 -12.64 31.65
C ASP A 71 -7.10 -12.22 30.50
N PRO A 72 -7.03 -10.92 30.13
CA PRO A 72 -6.16 -10.42 29.06
C PRO A 72 -4.69 -10.75 29.20
N GLY A 73 -4.20 -10.98 30.41
CA GLY A 73 -2.82 -11.37 30.67
C GLY A 73 -2.52 -12.86 30.40
N LEU A 74 -3.55 -13.67 30.20
CA LEU A 74 -3.47 -15.13 30.13
C LEU A 74 -4.11 -15.71 28.87
N TYR A 75 -4.33 -14.90 27.83
CA TYR A 75 -4.89 -15.40 26.57
C TYR A 75 -3.97 -16.47 25.96
N PRO A 76 -4.43 -17.72 25.87
CA PRO A 76 -3.57 -18.82 25.45
C PRO A 76 -3.43 -18.90 23.93
N ASP A 77 -4.33 -18.25 23.18
CA ASP A 77 -4.43 -18.42 21.74
C ASP A 77 -4.71 -17.11 20.96
N GLN A 78 -4.61 -17.25 19.63
CA GLN A 78 -4.76 -16.15 18.69
C GLN A 78 -6.21 -15.70 18.52
N PHE A 79 -7.19 -16.59 18.74
CA PHE A 79 -8.60 -16.23 18.67
C PHE A 79 -8.95 -15.28 19.81
N THR A 80 -8.61 -15.66 21.03
CA THR A 80 -8.84 -14.90 22.26
C THR A 80 -8.11 -13.56 22.22
N GLY A 81 -6.85 -13.55 21.76
CA GLY A 81 -6.10 -12.30 21.54
C GLY A 81 -6.75 -11.38 20.51
N THR A 82 -7.12 -11.91 19.34
CA THR A 82 -7.71 -11.08 18.27
C THR A 82 -9.10 -10.58 18.66
N ALA A 83 -9.95 -11.45 19.19
CA ALA A 83 -11.33 -11.12 19.58
C ALA A 83 -11.39 -10.13 20.76
N LEU A 84 -10.50 -10.27 21.74
CA LEU A 84 -10.66 -9.61 23.04
C LEU A 84 -9.64 -8.49 23.32
N TRP A 85 -8.53 -8.36 22.58
CA TRP A 85 -7.62 -7.18 22.70
C TRP A 85 -8.08 -5.95 21.91
N GLY A 86 -9.33 -5.94 21.43
CA GLY A 86 -9.85 -4.79 20.68
C GLY A 86 -9.22 -4.63 19.29
N THR A 87 -8.57 -5.66 18.74
CA THR A 87 -8.08 -5.62 17.34
C THR A 87 -9.22 -5.51 16.32
N LEU A 88 -10.44 -5.87 16.73
CA LEU A 88 -11.68 -5.70 15.97
C LEU A 88 -12.38 -4.37 16.29
N SER A 89 -11.96 -3.68 17.35
CA SER A 89 -12.45 -2.36 17.72
C SER A 89 -11.62 -1.31 16.99
N ASN A 90 -12.01 -0.99 15.77
CA ASN A 90 -11.53 0.22 15.11
C ASN A 90 -12.55 1.35 15.30
N SER A 91 -12.12 2.41 15.98
CA SER A 91 -12.56 3.79 15.76
C SER A 91 -11.34 4.67 15.85
#